data_AF-A0A2M8EX41-F1
#
_entry.id   AF-A0A2M8EX41-F1
#
_cell.length_a   1.000
_cell.length_b   1.000
_cell.length_c   1.000
_cell.angle_alpha   90.00
_cell.angle_beta   90.00
_cell.angle_gamma   90.00
#
_symmetry.space_group_name_H-M   'P 1'
#
loop_
_entity.id
_entity.type
_entity.pdbx_description
1 polymer ?
#
loop_
_entity_poly.entity_id
_entity_poly.type
_entity_poly.pdbx_seq_one_letter_code
_entity_poly.pdbx_strand_id
1 'polypeptide(L)'
;TYKIKTFSYDDPISLQYIEKYRIENLPAIIVAGDISNEKITGAWTSMSGKEVNKSVVVENLLPYYDIKTAKVKGIINATLITDITCEECFDENIYLNILKNFGLIINDTVTYDVGSPGGATLVKKYTITKVPTLILSSGTQAYPNFINSWSEVGTIEEDGTLILRDVQKINTQYKEL
;
A
#
# COMPACT_ATOMS: atom_id res chain seq x y z
N THR A 1 24.26 -0.39 26.40
CA THR A 1 24.26 0.69 25.39
C THR A 1 24.18 0.07 24.02
N TYR A 2 23.17 0.42 23.22
CA TYR A 2 23.07 -0.02 21.83
C TYR A 2 23.90 0.92 20.94
N LYS A 3 24.35 0.43 19.78
CA LYS A 3 25.06 1.22 18.77
C LYS A 3 24.29 1.13 17.46
N ILE A 4 24.02 2.27 16.84
CA ILE A 4 23.36 2.35 15.54
C ILE A 4 24.40 2.76 14.51
N LYS A 5 24.36 2.12 13.34
CA LYS A 5 25.09 2.54 12.15
C LYS A 5 24.12 2.52 10.98
N THR A 6 24.23 3.52 10.12
CA THR A 6 23.43 3.65 8.90
C THR A 6 24.40 3.71 7.74
N PHE A 7 24.10 2.97 6.69
CA PHE A 7 24.89 2.91 5.46
C PHE A 7 23.96 3.22 4.29
N SER A 8 24.44 4.03 3.34
CA SER A 8 23.72 4.29 2.09
C SER A 8 23.85 3.08 1.16
N TYR A 9 22.95 2.95 0.18
CA TYR A 9 22.93 1.79 -0.72
C TYR A 9 24.22 1.64 -1.54
N ASP A 10 24.87 2.75 -1.87
CA ASP A 10 26.13 2.84 -2.63
C ASP A 10 27.39 2.59 -1.77
N ASP A 11 27.24 2.44 -0.45
CA ASP A 11 28.36 2.07 0.43
C ASP A 11 28.80 0.63 0.15
N PRO A 12 30.11 0.34 -0.07
CA PRO A 12 30.61 -1.02 -0.24
C PRO A 12 30.22 -1.98 0.89
N ILE A 13 30.05 -1.48 2.12
CA ILE A 13 29.61 -2.26 3.28
C ILE A 13 28.15 -2.69 3.11
N SER A 14 27.29 -1.83 2.56
CA SER A 14 25.89 -2.16 2.29
C SER A 14 25.76 -3.32 1.31
N LEU A 15 26.57 -3.33 0.26
CA LEU A 15 26.59 -4.43 -0.72
C LEU A 15 26.97 -5.78 -0.06
N GLN A 16 27.97 -5.77 0.83
CA GLN A 16 28.35 -6.96 1.60
C GLN A 16 27.21 -7.42 2.53
N TYR A 17 26.48 -6.48 3.14
CA TYR A 17 25.36 -6.81 4.02
C TYR A 17 24.15 -7.33 3.25
N ILE A 18 23.85 -6.77 2.09
CA ILE A 18 22.80 -7.28 1.20
C ILE A 18 23.05 -8.75 0.87
N GLU A 19 24.27 -9.09 0.47
CA GLU A 19 24.64 -10.47 0.17
C GLU A 19 24.60 -11.36 1.43
N LYS A 20 25.26 -10.92 2.52
CA LYS A 20 25.37 -11.69 3.75
C LYS A 20 24.01 -11.99 4.37
N TYR A 21 23.13 -11.01 4.43
CA TYR A 21 21.82 -11.12 5.09
C TYR A 21 20.68 -11.45 4.11
N ARG A 22 20.99 -11.63 2.82
CA ARG A 22 20.03 -11.92 1.75
C ARG A 22 18.89 -10.90 1.74
N ILE A 23 19.24 -9.62 1.85
CA ILE A 23 18.27 -8.53 1.86
C ILE A 23 17.71 -8.38 0.45
N GLU A 24 16.39 -8.38 0.33
CA GLU A 24 15.73 -8.20 -0.95
C GLU A 24 15.17 -6.78 -1.10
N ASN A 25 14.90 -6.11 0.02
CA ASN A 25 14.18 -4.85 0.05
C ASN A 25 14.84 -3.81 0.97
N LEU A 26 14.80 -2.54 0.57
CA LEU A 26 15.33 -1.41 1.34
C LEU A 26 14.22 -0.43 1.74
N PRO A 27 14.30 0.21 2.91
CA PRO A 27 15.35 0.05 3.90
C PRO A 27 15.25 -1.30 4.63
N ALA A 28 16.40 -1.84 5.03
CA ALA A 28 16.50 -3.03 5.86
C ALA A 28 17.17 -2.68 7.19
N ILE A 29 16.64 -3.21 8.28
CA ILE A 29 17.19 -3.09 9.62
C ILE A 29 17.81 -4.43 10.00
N ILE A 30 19.09 -4.42 10.33
CA ILE A 30 19.81 -5.59 10.83
C ILE A 30 20.08 -5.37 12.32
N VAL A 31 19.58 -6.26 13.17
CA VAL A 31 19.79 -6.24 14.62
C VAL A 31 20.63 -7.44 15.01
N ALA A 32 21.73 -7.21 15.73
CA ALA A 32 22.64 -8.25 16.19
C ALA A 32 22.93 -8.09 17.69
N GLY A 33 23.35 -9.17 18.35
CA GLY A 33 23.61 -9.21 19.79
C GLY A 33 22.65 -10.17 20.50
N ASP A 34 22.05 -9.72 21.62
CA ASP A 34 21.11 -10.51 22.42
C ASP A 34 19.70 -10.53 21.80
N ILE A 35 19.61 -10.99 20.55
CA ILE A 35 18.34 -11.00 19.77
C ILE A 35 17.34 -12.04 20.27
N SER A 36 17.80 -13.02 21.05
CA SER A 36 16.99 -14.09 21.63
C SER A 36 16.38 -13.71 22.98
N ASN A 37 16.59 -12.48 23.46
CA ASN A 37 16.01 -12.01 24.70
C ASN A 37 14.47 -12.01 24.62
N GLU A 38 13.81 -12.74 25.51
CA GLU A 38 12.34 -12.90 25.51
C GLU A 38 11.59 -11.58 25.63
N LYS A 39 12.22 -10.52 26.16
CA LYS A 39 11.62 -9.19 26.26
C LYS A 39 11.48 -8.47 24.91
N ILE A 40 12.20 -8.90 23.87
CA ILE A 40 12.23 -8.23 22.55
C ILE A 40 11.83 -9.14 21.39
N THR A 41 11.76 -10.46 21.59
CA THR A 41 11.36 -11.39 20.53
C THR A 41 9.97 -11.09 19.98
N GLY A 42 9.04 -10.66 20.83
CA GLY A 42 7.72 -10.19 20.40
C GLY A 42 7.78 -9.00 19.44
N ALA A 43 8.73 -8.08 19.64
CA ALA A 43 8.93 -6.93 18.75
C ALA A 43 9.40 -7.40 17.36
N TRP A 44 10.33 -8.36 17.31
CA TRP A 44 10.80 -8.95 16.04
C TRP A 44 9.66 -9.58 15.26
N THR A 45 8.82 -10.38 15.92
CA THR A 45 7.64 -10.98 15.29
C THR A 45 6.69 -9.90 14.76
N SER A 46 6.41 -8.85 15.54
CA SER A 46 5.52 -7.76 15.13
C SER A 46 6.04 -6.98 13.91
N MET A 47 7.37 -6.87 13.79
CA MET A 47 8.03 -6.22 12.66
C MET A 47 8.30 -7.17 11.49
N SER A 48 7.79 -8.41 11.54
CA SER A 48 8.08 -9.45 10.54
C SER A 48 9.58 -9.74 10.38
N GLY A 49 10.34 -9.58 11.46
CA GLY A 49 11.78 -9.83 11.50
C GLY A 49 12.10 -11.31 11.34
N LYS A 50 13.09 -11.62 10.52
CA LYS A 50 13.58 -12.97 10.26
C LYS A 50 14.98 -13.14 10.81
N GLU A 51 15.26 -14.25 11.47
CA GLU A 51 16.62 -14.56 11.89
C GLU A 51 17.45 -15.03 10.68
N VAL A 52 18.55 -14.34 10.41
CA VAL A 52 19.53 -14.66 9.38
C VAL A 52 20.92 -14.42 9.95
N ASN A 53 21.79 -15.44 9.92
CA ASN A 53 23.18 -15.35 10.39
C ASN A 53 23.33 -14.78 11.82
N LYS A 54 22.54 -15.30 12.77
CA LYS A 54 22.51 -14.87 14.20
C LYS A 54 22.18 -13.37 14.38
N SER A 55 21.46 -12.80 13.43
CA SER A 55 20.95 -11.43 13.45
C SER A 55 19.48 -11.47 13.06
N VAL A 56 18.68 -10.51 13.49
CA VAL A 56 17.32 -10.31 12.99
C VAL A 56 17.36 -9.31 11.85
N VAL A 57 16.76 -9.65 10.72
CA VAL A 57 16.59 -8.78 9.57
C VAL A 57 15.12 -8.40 9.47
N VAL A 58 14.85 -7.10 9.51
CA VAL A 58 13.54 -6.53 9.21
C VAL A 58 13.64 -5.81 7.87
N GLU A 59 12.78 -6.18 6.94
CA GLU A 59 12.65 -5.60 5.60
C GLU A 59 11.16 -5.43 5.26
N ASN A 60 10.82 -4.94 4.06
CA ASN A 60 9.45 -4.61 3.65
C ASN A 60 8.79 -3.47 4.44
N LEU A 61 9.59 -2.54 4.96
CA LEU A 61 9.10 -1.31 5.58
C LEU A 61 8.55 -0.39 4.51
N LEU A 62 7.23 -0.24 4.43
CA LEU A 62 6.57 0.51 3.36
C LEU A 62 6.83 2.03 3.49
N PRO A 63 7.09 2.75 2.37
CA PRO A 63 7.34 2.19 1.05
C PRO A 63 8.77 1.62 0.99
N TYR A 64 8.96 0.51 0.28
CA TYR A 64 10.26 -0.12 0.16
C TYR A 64 10.72 -0.18 -1.29
N TYR A 65 12.03 -0.17 -1.50
CA TYR A 65 12.68 -0.41 -2.79
C TYR A 65 13.02 -1.89 -2.91
N ASP A 66 12.43 -2.56 -3.90
CA ASP A 66 12.71 -3.95 -4.26
C ASP A 66 13.96 -3.97 -5.15
N ILE A 67 15.04 -4.54 -4.63
CA ILE A 67 16.37 -4.51 -5.27
C ILE A 67 16.33 -5.28 -6.60
N LYS A 68 15.61 -6.40 -6.64
CA LYS A 68 15.57 -7.30 -7.80
C LYS A 68 14.83 -6.66 -8.97
N THR A 69 13.72 -5.99 -8.71
CA THR A 69 12.89 -5.36 -9.73
C THR A 69 13.25 -3.91 -9.99
N ALA A 70 14.12 -3.32 -9.17
CA ALA A 70 14.52 -1.92 -9.20
C ALA A 70 13.32 -0.96 -9.12
N LYS A 71 12.33 -1.30 -8.30
CA LYS A 71 11.07 -0.55 -8.17
C LYS A 71 10.74 -0.25 -6.71
N VAL A 72 10.18 0.94 -6.48
CA VAL A 72 9.56 1.28 -5.21
C VAL A 72 8.16 0.64 -5.16
N LYS A 73 7.85 -0.03 -4.06
CA LYS A 73 6.57 -0.66 -3.75
C LYS A 73 5.94 0.00 -2.53
N GLY A 74 4.62 -0.08 -2.43
CA GLY A 74 3.87 0.52 -1.33
C GLY A 74 3.45 1.97 -1.54
N ILE A 75 3.76 2.56 -2.69
CA ILE A 75 3.22 3.87 -3.08
C ILE A 75 2.00 3.65 -3.97
N ILE A 76 0.89 4.30 -3.62
CA ILE A 76 -0.41 4.12 -4.29
C ILE A 76 -0.87 5.44 -4.89
N ASN A 77 -1.46 5.38 -6.08
CA ASN A 77 -2.27 6.47 -6.62
C ASN A 77 -3.74 6.14 -6.44
N ALA A 78 -4.51 7.13 -5.99
CA ALA A 78 -5.95 7.05 -5.87
C ALA A 78 -6.63 7.80 -7.02
N THR A 79 -7.66 7.20 -7.59
CA THR A 79 -8.53 7.85 -8.58
C THR A 79 -9.95 7.79 -8.08
N LEU A 80 -10.58 8.95 -7.97
CA LEU A 80 -11.96 9.11 -7.49
C LEU A 80 -12.84 9.38 -8.70
N ILE A 81 -13.92 8.62 -8.83
CA ILE A 81 -14.95 8.80 -9.86
C ILE A 81 -16.19 9.36 -9.18
N THR A 82 -16.66 10.51 -9.63
CA THR A 82 -17.75 11.29 -9.02
C THR A 82 -18.77 11.68 -10.09
N ASP A 83 -19.92 12.18 -9.67
CA ASP A 83 -20.90 12.79 -10.57
C ASP A 83 -21.29 14.16 -10.02
N ILE A 84 -20.89 15.23 -10.70
CA ILE A 84 -21.13 16.61 -10.30
C ILE A 84 -22.62 16.96 -10.27
N THR A 85 -23.47 16.18 -10.94
CA THR A 85 -24.93 16.32 -10.92
C THR A 85 -25.58 15.62 -9.73
N CYS A 86 -24.83 14.83 -8.95
CA CYS A 86 -25.35 14.13 -7.79
C CYS A 86 -25.31 14.99 -6.52
N GLU A 87 -26.40 15.70 -6.24
CA GLU A 87 -26.50 16.59 -5.06
C GLU A 87 -26.56 15.82 -3.72
N GLU A 88 -27.01 14.56 -3.75
CA GLU A 88 -27.16 13.72 -2.55
C GLU A 88 -25.97 12.77 -2.32
N CYS A 89 -24.98 12.76 -3.22
CA CYS A 89 -23.81 11.91 -3.06
C CYS A 89 -22.91 12.41 -1.92
N PHE A 90 -22.32 11.48 -1.16
CA PHE A 90 -21.35 11.86 -0.13
C PHE A 90 -20.04 12.36 -0.74
N ASP A 91 -19.25 13.07 0.07
CA ASP A 91 -17.92 13.56 -0.29
C ASP A 91 -16.91 12.39 -0.44
N GLU A 92 -16.39 12.20 -1.64
CA GLU A 92 -15.45 11.13 -2.00
C GLU A 92 -14.16 11.15 -1.17
N ASN A 93 -13.80 12.28 -0.55
CA ASN A 93 -12.59 12.40 0.26
C ASN A 93 -12.65 11.54 1.54
N ILE A 94 -13.83 11.06 1.94
CA ILE A 94 -13.98 10.05 3.01
C ILE A 94 -13.13 8.81 2.70
N TYR A 95 -13.03 8.40 1.43
CA TYR A 95 -12.21 7.26 1.04
C TYR A 95 -10.74 7.47 1.41
N LEU A 96 -10.18 8.65 1.13
CA LEU A 96 -8.78 8.96 1.41
C LEU A 96 -8.48 8.90 2.91
N ASN A 97 -9.42 9.34 3.75
CA ASN A 97 -9.31 9.25 5.20
C ASN A 97 -9.29 7.78 5.67
N ILE A 98 -10.14 6.92 5.10
CA ILE A 98 -10.15 5.49 5.40
C ILE A 98 -8.81 4.86 5.01
N LEU A 99 -8.31 5.11 3.80
CA LEU A 99 -7.02 4.55 3.33
C LEU A 99 -5.86 4.99 4.23
N LYS A 100 -5.84 6.26 4.64
CA LYS A 100 -4.84 6.78 5.57
C LYS A 100 -4.90 6.09 6.93
N ASN A 101 -6.10 5.81 7.45
CA ASN A 101 -6.28 5.08 8.71
C ASN A 101 -5.85 3.61 8.60
N PHE A 102 -5.94 3.00 7.41
CA PHE A 102 -5.34 1.69 7.12
C PHE A 102 -3.81 1.74 6.97
N GLY A 103 -3.20 2.92 6.99
CA GLY A 103 -1.75 3.10 6.88
C GLY A 103 -1.22 3.10 5.44
N LEU A 104 -2.09 3.30 4.44
CA LEU A 104 -1.67 3.36 3.04
C LEU A 104 -0.99 4.70 2.73
N ILE A 105 0.07 4.64 1.93
CA ILE A 105 0.81 5.80 1.45
C ILE A 105 0.30 6.17 0.06
N ILE A 106 -0.39 7.31 -0.02
CA ILE A 106 -0.94 7.85 -1.27
C ILE A 106 0.03 8.92 -1.80
N ASN A 107 0.48 8.76 -3.04
CA ASN A 107 1.33 9.75 -3.72
C ASN A 107 0.48 10.80 -4.42
N ASP A 108 -0.39 10.35 -5.33
CA ASP A 108 -1.28 11.23 -6.06
C ASP A 108 -2.74 10.83 -5.88
N THR A 109 -3.61 11.84 -5.92
CA THR A 109 -5.05 11.66 -6.02
C THR A 109 -5.57 12.50 -7.19
N VAL A 110 -6.41 11.89 -8.02
CA VAL A 110 -7.12 12.60 -9.09
C VAL A 110 -8.60 12.28 -9.01
N THR A 111 -9.44 13.28 -9.25
CA THR A 111 -10.89 13.12 -9.33
C THR A 111 -11.34 13.34 -10.76
N TYR A 112 -12.19 12.43 -11.26
CA TYR A 112 -12.88 12.57 -12.53
C TYR A 112 -14.39 12.58 -12.31
N ASP A 113 -15.07 13.47 -13.02
CA ASP A 113 -16.51 13.43 -13.19
C ASP A 113 -16.89 12.35 -14.23
N VAL A 114 -17.98 11.63 -14.02
CA VAL A 114 -18.48 10.59 -14.95
C VAL A 114 -18.81 11.11 -16.35
N GLY A 115 -19.20 12.38 -16.47
CA GLY A 115 -19.44 13.06 -17.75
C GLY A 115 -18.16 13.54 -18.44
N SER A 116 -17.02 13.55 -17.75
CA SER A 116 -15.72 13.91 -18.35
C SER A 116 -15.19 12.79 -19.26
N PRO A 117 -14.38 13.09 -20.31
CA PRO A 117 -13.79 12.06 -21.16
C PRO A 117 -12.95 11.02 -20.40
N GLY A 118 -12.21 11.46 -19.37
CA GLY A 118 -11.42 10.59 -18.50
C GLY A 118 -12.30 9.70 -17.62
N GLY A 119 -13.30 10.28 -16.96
CA GLY A 119 -14.24 9.54 -16.11
C GLY A 119 -15.05 8.51 -16.90
N ALA A 120 -15.63 8.90 -18.03
CA ALA A 120 -16.39 7.99 -18.90
C ALA A 120 -15.54 6.81 -19.41
N THR A 121 -14.26 7.07 -19.71
CA THR A 121 -13.32 6.01 -20.10
C THR A 121 -13.08 5.02 -18.97
N LEU A 122 -12.89 5.50 -17.74
CA LEU A 122 -12.65 4.65 -16.56
C LEU A 122 -13.91 3.87 -16.15
N VAL A 123 -15.08 4.53 -16.17
CA VAL A 123 -16.38 3.90 -15.93
C VAL A 123 -16.58 2.71 -16.87
N LYS A 124 -16.32 2.92 -18.17
CA LYS A 124 -16.42 1.85 -19.16
C LYS A 124 -15.35 0.77 -18.98
N LYS A 125 -14.09 1.15 -18.78
CA LYS A 125 -12.96 0.21 -18.64
C LYS A 125 -13.20 -0.76 -17.48
N TYR A 126 -13.64 -0.23 -16.34
CA TYR A 126 -13.79 -1.00 -15.11
C TYR A 126 -15.23 -1.41 -14.81
N THR A 127 -16.19 -1.12 -15.69
CA THR A 127 -17.63 -1.42 -15.46
C THR A 127 -18.12 -0.87 -14.12
N ILE A 128 -17.88 0.41 -13.88
CA ILE A 128 -18.33 1.08 -12.65
C ILE A 128 -19.82 1.35 -12.76
N THR A 129 -20.60 0.93 -11.76
CA THR A 129 -22.05 1.12 -11.73
C THR A 129 -22.51 2.10 -10.66
N LYS A 130 -21.62 2.50 -9.74
CA LYS A 130 -21.96 3.37 -8.60
C LYS A 130 -20.96 4.52 -8.48
N VAL A 131 -21.41 5.66 -7.98
CA VAL A 131 -20.55 6.81 -7.63
C VAL A 131 -21.00 7.45 -6.31
N PRO A 132 -20.07 8.06 -5.54
CA PRO A 132 -18.64 8.15 -5.82
C PRO A 132 -17.92 6.80 -5.66
N THR A 133 -16.95 6.50 -6.53
CA THR A 133 -16.19 5.23 -6.52
C THR A 133 -14.69 5.47 -6.44
N LEU A 134 -14.00 4.59 -5.73
CA LEU A 134 -12.55 4.60 -5.56
C LEU A 134 -11.88 3.56 -6.46
N ILE A 135 -10.83 3.99 -7.16
CA ILE A 135 -9.90 3.15 -7.90
C ILE A 135 -8.51 3.33 -7.28
N LEU A 136 -7.81 2.23 -6.98
CA LEU A 136 -6.46 2.25 -6.44
C LEU A 136 -5.49 1.52 -7.35
N SER A 137 -4.35 2.14 -7.63
CA SER A 137 -3.27 1.52 -8.42
C SER A 137 -2.72 0.25 -7.75
N SER A 138 -2.03 -0.59 -8.52
CA SER A 138 -1.43 -1.86 -8.07
C SER A 138 -0.34 -1.75 -6.97
N GLY A 139 0.04 -0.54 -6.55
CA GLY A 139 0.87 -0.34 -5.37
C GLY A 139 0.29 -0.92 -4.07
N THR A 140 -1.03 -1.14 -4.02
CA THR A 140 -1.76 -1.77 -2.90
C THR A 140 -1.34 -3.22 -2.65
N GLN A 141 -0.78 -3.90 -3.64
CA GLN A 141 -0.31 -5.29 -3.51
C GLN A 141 0.80 -5.44 -2.46
N ALA A 142 1.46 -4.34 -2.09
CA ALA A 142 2.43 -4.31 -1.01
C ALA A 142 1.81 -4.27 0.40
N TYR A 143 0.46 -4.25 0.52
CA TYR A 143 -0.29 -4.19 1.77
C TYR A 143 -1.20 -5.43 1.93
N PRO A 144 -0.67 -6.61 2.31
CA PRO A 144 -1.45 -7.86 2.35
C PRO A 144 -2.70 -7.80 3.23
N ASN A 145 -2.60 -7.16 4.40
CA ASN A 145 -3.74 -7.01 5.30
C ASN A 145 -4.87 -6.19 4.67
N PHE A 146 -4.52 -5.13 3.94
CA PHE A 146 -5.48 -4.32 3.21
C PHE A 146 -6.11 -5.11 2.05
N ILE A 147 -5.30 -5.83 1.27
CA ILE A 147 -5.79 -6.68 0.17
C ILE A 147 -6.78 -7.73 0.67
N ASN A 148 -6.52 -8.35 1.82
CA ASN A 148 -7.43 -9.33 2.42
C ASN A 148 -8.80 -8.70 2.72
N SER A 149 -8.81 -7.52 3.34
CA SER A 149 -10.06 -6.78 3.64
C SER A 149 -10.74 -6.24 2.39
N TRP A 150 -10.00 -5.95 1.32
CA TRP A 150 -10.57 -5.38 0.08
C TRP A 150 -11.61 -6.28 -0.57
N SER A 151 -11.45 -7.59 -0.45
CA SER A 151 -12.38 -8.59 -1.01
C SER A 151 -13.82 -8.45 -0.49
N GLU A 152 -14.01 -7.77 0.65
CA GLU A 152 -15.32 -7.50 1.22
C GLU A 152 -16.05 -6.33 0.54
N VAL A 153 -15.35 -5.46 -0.20
CA VAL A 153 -15.94 -4.21 -0.72
C VAL A 153 -15.65 -3.98 -2.21
N GLY A 154 -14.72 -4.72 -2.81
CA GLY A 154 -14.26 -4.45 -4.16
C GLY A 154 -13.64 -5.65 -4.87
N THR A 155 -13.14 -5.40 -6.08
CA THR A 155 -12.43 -6.38 -6.91
C THR A 155 -10.98 -5.97 -7.13
N ILE A 156 -10.16 -6.95 -7.51
CA ILE A 156 -8.80 -6.75 -7.99
C ILE A 156 -8.81 -7.16 -9.47
N GLU A 157 -8.49 -6.22 -10.34
CA GLU A 157 -8.41 -6.44 -11.78
C GLU A 157 -7.09 -7.14 -12.15
N GLU A 158 -6.99 -7.67 -13.38
CA GLU A 158 -5.81 -8.42 -13.83
C GLU A 158 -4.50 -7.60 -13.77
N ASP A 159 -4.59 -6.28 -13.93
CA ASP A 159 -3.45 -5.36 -13.82
C ASP A 159 -3.09 -5.00 -12.36
N GLY A 160 -3.77 -5.61 -11.39
CA GLY A 160 -3.61 -5.39 -9.96
C GLY A 160 -4.32 -4.15 -9.43
N THR A 161 -5.08 -3.43 -10.28
CA THR A 161 -5.89 -2.28 -9.87
C THR A 161 -7.04 -2.74 -9.00
N LEU A 162 -7.30 -2.00 -7.93
CA LEU A 162 -8.40 -2.26 -7.01
C LEU A 162 -9.56 -1.34 -7.34
N ILE A 163 -10.76 -1.90 -7.52
CA ILE A 163 -11.98 -1.15 -7.83
C ILE A 163 -13.00 -1.36 -6.72
N LEU A 164 -13.46 -0.29 -6.09
CA LEU A 164 -14.52 -0.35 -5.09
C LEU A 164 -15.84 -0.68 -5.82
N ARG A 165 -16.52 -1.74 -5.40
CA ARG A 165 -17.77 -2.22 -6.02
C ARG A 165 -18.98 -1.98 -5.13
N ASP A 166 -18.80 -2.15 -3.82
CA ASP A 166 -19.85 -2.02 -2.82
C ASP A 166 -19.76 -0.66 -2.10
N VAL A 167 -19.97 0.43 -2.84
CA VAL A 167 -20.00 1.81 -2.31
C VAL A 167 -20.93 1.94 -1.09
N GLN A 168 -22.07 1.26 -1.12
CA GLN A 168 -23.07 1.26 -0.06
C GLN A 168 -22.57 0.74 1.30
N LYS A 169 -21.49 -0.06 1.32
CA LYS A 169 -20.87 -0.53 2.57
C LYS A 169 -20.05 0.56 3.26
N ILE A 170 -19.69 1.61 2.52
CA ILE A 170 -18.96 2.77 3.05
C ILE A 170 -19.95 3.86 3.46
N ASN A 171 -20.86 4.22 2.56
CA ASN A 171 -21.89 5.22 2.83
C ASN A 171 -23.10 5.00 1.91
N THR A 172 -24.30 5.21 2.44
CA THR A 172 -25.58 4.99 1.74
C THR A 172 -25.95 6.11 0.77
N GLN A 173 -25.26 7.25 0.82
CA GLN A 173 -25.48 8.41 -0.03
C GLN A 173 -24.73 8.31 -1.38
N TYR A 174 -25.15 7.41 -2.25
CA TYR A 174 -24.51 7.17 -3.55
C TYR A 174 -25.52 7.15 -4.70
N LYS A 175 -25.03 7.26 -5.93
CA LYS A 175 -25.83 7.19 -7.15
C LYS A 175 -25.44 5.96 -7.97
N GLU A 176 -26.44 5.28 -8.52
CA GLU A 176 -26.26 4.26 -9.58
C GLU A 176 -26.17 4.96 -10.94
N LEU A 177 -25.27 4.48 -11.82
CA LEU A 177 -24.99 5.02 -13.15
C LEU A 177 -25.86 4.37 -14.25
#